data_AF-A0A972AU59-F1
#
_entry.id   AF-A0A972AU59-F1
#
_cell.length_a   1.000
_cell.length_b   1.000
_cell.length_c   1.000
_cell.angle_alpha   90.00
_cell.angle_beta   90.00
_cell.angle_gamma   90.00
#
_symmetry.space_group_name_H-M   'P 1'
#
loop_
_entity.id
_entity.type
_entity.pdbx_description
1 polymer ?
#
loop_
_entity_poly.entity_id
_entity_poly.type
_entity_poly.pdbx_seq_one_letter_code
_entity_poly.pdbx_strand_id
1 'polypeptide(L)'
;MSRRPLCVRNYVRYMDDFVIIDESKEKLHGILNQIRIFIGKKLHLELNPKTDIFKISQGVDFCGYRVFPAFLLPRKRNVKSTRRRLKKLAKDVRAGRIGIDKFQRSLQSYLGYSKHCKAYNTVEFILKDLIF
;
A
#
# COMPACT_ATOMS: atom_id res chain seq x y z
N MET A 1 35.51 -9.80 -8.60
CA MET A 1 34.89 -8.52 -9.03
C MET A 1 33.58 -8.85 -9.76
N SER A 2 32.46 -9.05 -9.04
CA SER A 2 31.19 -9.48 -9.64
C SER A 2 30.40 -8.28 -10.14
N ARG A 3 30.18 -8.21 -11.45
CA ARG A 3 29.40 -7.15 -12.10
C ARG A 3 27.92 -7.35 -11.78
N ARG A 4 27.37 -6.57 -10.85
CA ARG A 4 25.91 -6.49 -10.62
C ARG A 4 25.28 -5.67 -11.76
N PRO A 5 24.30 -6.19 -12.54
CA PRO A 5 23.98 -5.58 -13.84
C PRO A 5 23.21 -4.26 -13.81
N LEU A 6 22.60 -3.85 -12.70
CA LEU A 6 21.82 -2.60 -12.62
C LEU A 6 21.95 -2.03 -11.21
N CYS A 7 22.93 -1.16 -11.01
CA CYS A 7 23.07 -0.41 -9.76
C CYS A 7 22.12 0.80 -9.81
N VAL A 8 20.82 0.57 -9.65
CA VAL A 8 19.87 1.68 -9.51
C VAL A 8 19.98 2.21 -8.09
N ARG A 9 20.35 3.49 -7.97
CA ARG A 9 20.67 4.12 -6.67
C ARG A 9 19.50 4.09 -5.68
N ASN A 10 18.26 4.20 -6.15
CA ASN A 10 17.07 4.26 -5.30
C ASN A 10 16.10 3.13 -5.67
N TYR A 11 16.34 1.94 -5.11
CA TYR A 11 15.53 0.73 -5.30
C TYR A 11 15.03 0.22 -3.95
N VAL A 12 13.73 -0.06 -3.87
CA VAL A 12 13.11 -0.69 -2.70
C VAL A 12 12.28 -1.88 -3.17
N ARG A 13 12.42 -3.03 -2.50
CA ARG A 13 11.64 -4.24 -2.79
C ARG A 13 11.07 -4.84 -1.52
N TYR A 14 9.80 -5.22 -1.58
CA TYR A 14 9.10 -5.99 -0.59
C TYR A 14 8.40 -7.17 -1.29
N MET A 15 8.95 -8.37 -1.13
CA MET A 15 8.54 -9.57 -1.87
C MET A 15 8.49 -9.33 -3.39
N ASP A 16 7.31 -9.41 -4.02
CA ASP A 16 7.15 -9.22 -5.47
C ASP A 16 6.96 -7.74 -5.85
N ASP A 17 6.60 -6.88 -4.89
CA ASP A 17 6.43 -5.45 -5.12
C ASP A 17 7.77 -4.73 -5.02
N PHE A 18 8.16 -4.01 -6.07
CA PHE A 18 9.35 -3.17 -6.05
C PHE A 18 9.09 -1.80 -6.66
N VAL A 19 9.85 -0.81 -6.19
CA VAL A 19 9.78 0.59 -6.62
C VAL A 19 11.19 1.01 -7.00
N ILE A 20 11.30 1.65 -8.16
CA ILE A 20 12.54 2.23 -8.68
C ILE A 20 12.31 3.73 -8.82
N ILE A 21 13.23 4.54 -8.28
CA ILE A 21 13.17 5.99 -8.32
C ILE A 21 14.39 6.50 -9.07
N ASP A 22 14.14 7.31 -10.10
CA ASP A 22 15.18 8.00 -10.88
C ASP A 22 14.64 9.36 -11.32
N GLU A 23 15.54 10.27 -11.67
CA GLU A 23 15.21 11.63 -12.13
C GLU A 23 14.86 11.65 -13.63
N SER A 24 15.34 10.67 -14.42
CA SER A 24 15.05 10.57 -15.85
C SER A 24 13.98 9.53 -16.14
N LYS A 25 12.91 9.98 -16.80
CA LYS A 25 11.82 9.09 -17.25
C LYS A 25 12.32 8.13 -18.33
N GLU A 26 13.24 8.57 -19.19
CA GLU A 26 13.85 7.77 -20.26
C GLU A 26 14.64 6.60 -19.66
N LYS A 27 15.43 6.85 -18.60
CA LYS A 27 16.13 5.78 -17.87
C LYS A 27 15.17 4.78 -17.27
N LEU A 28 14.07 5.23 -16.65
CA LEU A 28 13.06 4.35 -16.07
C LEU A 28 12.40 3.46 -17.13
N HIS A 29 12.08 3.99 -18.31
CA HIS A 29 11.58 3.19 -19.43
C HIS A 29 12.59 2.15 -19.91
N GLY A 30 13.87 2.54 -20.01
CA GLY A 30 14.96 1.62 -20.34
C GLY A 30 15.08 0.47 -19.33
N ILE A 31 15.05 0.80 -18.04
CA ILE A 31 15.09 -0.18 -16.94
C ILE A 31 13.86 -1.10 -16.98
N LEU A 32 12.66 -0.55 -17.16
CA LEU A 32 11.42 -1.33 -17.24
C LEU A 32 11.47 -2.35 -18.39
N ASN A 33 11.99 -1.95 -19.55
CA ASN A 33 12.17 -2.85 -20.69
C ASN A 33 13.19 -3.96 -20.39
N GLN A 34 14.32 -3.62 -19.77
CA GLN A 34 15.32 -4.62 -19.37
C GLN A 34 14.76 -5.63 -18.36
N ILE A 35 13.99 -5.15 -17.37
CA ILE A 35 13.30 -6.00 -16.39
C ILE A 35 12.30 -6.92 -17.10
N ARG A 36 11.48 -6.39 -18.01
CA ARG A 36 10.49 -7.19 -18.76
C ARG A 36 11.17 -8.29 -19.58
N ILE A 37 12.27 -7.98 -20.27
CA ILE A 37 13.04 -8.96 -21.04
C ILE A 37 13.65 -10.02 -20.11
N PHE A 38 14.25 -9.61 -18.98
CA PHE A 38 14.88 -10.52 -18.04
C PHE A 38 13.87 -11.50 -17.43
N ILE A 39 12.76 -10.98 -16.91
CA ILE A 39 11.73 -11.78 -16.24
C ILE A 39 11.05 -12.72 -17.26
N GLY A 40 10.72 -12.24 -18.46
CA GLY A 40 10.13 -13.07 -19.51
C GLY A 40 11.07 -14.18 -20.02
N LYS A 41 12.36 -13.88 -20.21
CA LYS A 41 13.33 -14.85 -20.75
C LYS A 41 13.90 -15.82 -19.73
N LYS A 42 14.06 -15.40 -18.47
CA LYS A 42 14.74 -16.19 -17.43
C LYS A 42 13.79 -16.83 -16.42
N LEU A 43 12.65 -16.18 -16.17
CA LEU A 43 11.69 -16.63 -15.16
C LEU A 43 10.36 -17.09 -15.79
N HIS A 44 10.15 -16.84 -17.09
CA HIS A 44 8.89 -17.11 -17.80
C HIS A 44 7.68 -16.46 -17.11
N LEU A 45 7.87 -15.25 -16.58
CA LEU A 45 6.84 -14.46 -15.91
C LEU A 45 6.56 -13.18 -16.69
N GLU A 46 5.38 -12.61 -16.43
CA GLU A 46 4.98 -11.31 -16.95
C GLU A 46 4.84 -10.30 -15.82
N LEU A 47 5.15 -9.03 -16.11
CA LEU A 47 4.91 -7.94 -15.17
C LEU A 47 3.42 -7.67 -15.03
N ASN A 48 3.00 -7.25 -13.84
CA ASN A 48 1.61 -6.85 -13.60
C ASN A 48 1.23 -5.71 -14.56
N PRO A 49 0.05 -5.77 -15.23
CA PRO A 49 -0.43 -4.70 -16.11
C PRO A 49 -0.53 -3.31 -15.45
N LYS A 50 -0.56 -3.27 -14.11
CA LYS A 50 -0.58 -2.04 -13.30
C LYS A 50 0.80 -1.41 -13.09
N THR A 51 1.87 -2.04 -13.58
CA THR A 51 3.23 -1.50 -13.50
C THR A 51 3.31 -0.26 -14.38
N ASP A 52 3.64 0.88 -13.78
CA ASP A 52 3.63 2.17 -14.48
C ASP A 52 4.74 3.10 -13.97
N ILE A 53 5.10 4.09 -14.79
CA ILE A 53 6.10 5.12 -14.50
C ILE A 53 5.39 6.46 -14.36
N PHE A 54 5.43 7.02 -13.15
CA PHE A 54 4.73 8.25 -12.80
C PHE A 54 5.57 9.14 -11.88
N LYS A 55 5.15 10.40 -11.75
CA LYS A 55 5.86 11.38 -10.91
C LYS A 55 5.70 11.03 -9.43
N ILE A 56 6.77 11.15 -8.66
CA ILE A 56 6.77 10.88 -7.20
C ILE A 56 5.76 11.76 -6.43
N SER A 57 5.43 12.95 -6.95
CA SER A 57 4.43 13.86 -6.37
C SER A 57 3.02 13.27 -6.34
N GLN A 58 2.72 12.27 -7.18
CA GLN A 58 1.43 11.56 -7.14
C GLN A 58 1.33 10.59 -5.95
N GLY A 59 2.46 10.28 -5.31
CA GLY A 59 2.56 9.30 -4.23
C GLY A 59 2.50 7.86 -4.74
N VAL A 60 3.28 6.98 -4.11
CA VAL A 60 3.43 5.58 -4.50
C VAL A 60 2.69 4.68 -3.52
N ASP A 61 1.82 3.80 -4.01
CA ASP A 61 1.23 2.74 -3.18
C ASP A 61 2.32 1.69 -2.88
N PHE A 62 2.76 1.58 -1.62
CA PHE A 62 3.81 0.64 -1.21
C PHE A 62 3.58 0.12 0.22
N CYS A 63 3.75 -1.18 0.45
CA CYS A 63 3.60 -1.86 1.76
C CYS A 63 2.32 -1.49 2.52
N GLY A 64 1.21 -1.31 1.81
CA GLY A 64 -0.08 -0.97 2.43
C GLY A 64 -0.27 0.51 2.78
N TYR A 65 0.65 1.39 2.44
CA TYR A 65 0.53 2.84 2.57
C TYR A 65 0.59 3.51 1.19
N ARG A 66 0.24 4.79 1.16
CA ARG A 66 0.56 5.68 0.05
C ARG A 66 1.69 6.61 0.49
N VAL A 67 2.86 6.42 -0.10
CA VAL A 67 4.11 7.06 0.27
C VAL A 67 4.29 8.33 -0.54
N PHE A 68 4.48 9.45 0.16
CA PHE A 68 4.93 10.72 -0.41
C PHE A 68 6.33 11.04 0.16
N PRO A 69 7.11 11.89 -0.51
CA PRO A 69 8.45 12.28 -0.03
C PRO A 69 8.46 12.79 1.42
N ALA A 70 7.41 13.50 1.84
CA ALA A 70 7.34 14.13 3.16
C ALA A 70 6.43 13.42 4.16
N PHE A 71 5.58 12.48 3.74
CA PHE A 71 4.62 11.83 4.64
C PHE A 71 4.03 10.54 4.08
N LEU A 72 3.44 9.74 4.96
CA LEU A 72 2.67 8.55 4.63
C LEU A 72 1.18 8.81 4.79
N LEU A 73 0.36 8.33 3.85
CA LEU A 73 -1.10 8.28 4.00
C LEU A 73 -1.58 6.82 4.08
N PRO A 74 -2.72 6.56 4.74
CA PRO A 74 -3.32 5.24 4.69
C PRO A 74 -3.84 4.95 3.27
N ARG A 75 -3.68 3.70 2.81
CA ARG A 75 -4.11 3.30 1.48
C ARG A 75 -5.64 3.29 1.41
N LYS A 76 -6.21 3.98 0.41
CA LYS A 76 -7.68 4.14 0.26
C LYS A 76 -8.44 2.81 0.28
N ARG A 77 -7.89 1.76 -0.34
CA ARG A 77 -8.47 0.40 -0.32
C ARG A 77 -8.56 -0.17 1.10
N ASN A 78 -7.50 -0.02 1.90
CA ASN A 78 -7.44 -0.52 3.28
C ASN A 78 -8.43 0.22 4.16
N VAL A 79 -8.49 1.54 4.03
CA VAL A 79 -9.47 2.41 4.71
C VAL A 79 -10.90 1.96 4.40
N LYS A 80 -11.24 1.82 3.11
CA LYS A 80 -12.58 1.41 2.66
C LYS A 80 -12.97 0.02 3.14
N SER A 81 -12.05 -0.95 3.04
CA SER A 81 -12.25 -2.32 3.51
C SER A 81 -12.49 -2.35 5.02
N THR A 82 -11.64 -1.66 5.78
CA THR A 82 -11.70 -1.64 7.24
C THR A 82 -12.97 -0.98 7.74
N ARG A 83 -13.35 0.16 7.15
CA ARG A 83 -14.63 0.83 7.47
C ARG A 83 -15.83 -0.11 7.27
N ARG A 84 -15.90 -0.80 6.14
CA ARG A 84 -16.98 -1.77 5.86
C ARG A 84 -17.02 -2.89 6.90
N ARG A 85 -15.85 -3.44 7.25
CA ARG A 85 -15.70 -4.47 8.29
C ARG A 85 -16.17 -3.97 9.66
N LEU A 86 -15.72 -2.79 10.09
CA LEU A 86 -16.11 -2.21 11.38
C LEU A 86 -17.61 -1.92 11.45
N LYS A 87 -18.23 -1.40 10.38
CA LYS A 87 -19.69 -1.21 10.33
C LYS A 87 -20.45 -2.52 10.47
N LYS A 88 -20.01 -3.57 9.78
CA LYS A 88 -20.63 -4.90 9.89
C LYS A 88 -20.53 -5.42 11.33
N LEU A 89 -19.33 -5.37 11.91
CA LEU A 89 -19.10 -5.82 13.29
C LEU A 89 -19.94 -5.01 14.29
N ALA A 90 -20.03 -3.68 14.12
CA ALA A 90 -20.87 -2.85 14.98
C ALA A 90 -22.35 -3.25 14.92
N LYS A 91 -22.89 -3.55 13.73
CA LYS A 91 -24.25 -4.07 13.57
C LYS A 91 -24.43 -5.43 14.24
N ASP A 92 -23.47 -6.34 14.08
CA ASP A 92 -23.54 -7.68 14.66
C ASP A 92 -23.43 -7.64 16.20
N VAL A 93 -22.64 -6.72 16.76
CA VAL A 93 -22.60 -6.46 18.21
C VAL A 93 -23.94 -5.92 18.72
N ARG A 94 -24.51 -4.90 18.06
CA ARG A 94 -25.81 -4.33 18.44
C ARG A 94 -26.94 -5.37 18.39
N ALA A 95 -26.85 -6.32 17.46
CA ALA A 95 -27.80 -7.42 17.33
C ALA A 95 -27.51 -8.60 18.29
N GLY A 96 -26.51 -8.51 19.17
CA GLY A 96 -26.14 -9.56 20.11
C GLY A 96 -25.54 -10.82 19.47
N ARG A 97 -25.18 -10.79 18.18
CA ARG A 97 -24.67 -11.97 17.44
C ARG A 97 -23.21 -12.28 17.75
N ILE A 98 -22.46 -11.25 18.16
CA ILE A 98 -21.05 -11.37 18.52
C ILE A 98 -20.76 -10.51 19.75
N GLY A 99 -19.74 -10.91 20.51
CA GLY A 99 -19.22 -10.08 21.60
C GLY A 99 -18.50 -8.82 21.09
N ILE A 100 -18.47 -7.80 21.95
CA ILE A 100 -17.78 -6.52 21.70
C ILE A 100 -16.28 -6.71 21.48
N ASP A 101 -15.70 -7.79 22.00
CA ASP A 101 -14.30 -8.17 21.86
C ASP A 101 -13.86 -8.31 20.39
N LYS A 102 -14.72 -8.90 19.53
CA LYS A 102 -14.44 -9.02 18.09
C LYS A 102 -14.35 -7.66 17.42
N PHE A 103 -15.23 -6.73 17.80
CA PHE A 103 -15.20 -5.37 17.31
C PHE A 103 -13.94 -4.64 17.79
N GLN A 104 -13.63 -4.70 19.09
CA GLN A 104 -12.46 -4.06 19.69
C GLN A 104 -11.15 -4.53 19.04
N ARG A 105 -10.96 -5.85 18.85
CA ARG A 105 -9.76 -6.38 18.16
C ARG A 105 -9.61 -5.81 16.75
N SER A 106 -10.70 -5.75 15.99
CA SER A 106 -10.70 -5.19 14.63
C SER A 106 -10.37 -3.69 14.63
N LEU A 107 -10.89 -2.95 15.60
CA LEU A 107 -10.60 -1.52 15.78
C LEU A 107 -9.14 -1.29 16.16
N GLN A 108 -8.61 -2.01 17.15
CA GLN A 108 -7.21 -1.89 17.59
C GLN A 108 -6.23 -2.24 16.47
N SER A 109 -6.52 -3.27 15.69
CA SER A 109 -5.74 -3.60 14.49
C SER A 109 -5.67 -2.42 13.50
N TYR A 110 -6.78 -1.71 13.30
CA TYR A 110 -6.82 -0.54 12.43
C TYR A 110 -6.06 0.65 13.02
N LEU A 111 -6.21 0.92 14.32
CA LEU A 111 -5.49 1.99 15.01
C LEU A 111 -3.97 1.77 14.98
N GLY A 112 -3.52 0.53 15.18
CA GLY A 112 -2.11 0.17 15.05
C GLY A 112 -1.56 0.44 13.65
N TYR A 113 -2.29 0.05 12.61
CA TYR A 113 -1.95 0.38 11.22
C TYR A 113 -1.91 1.90 10.99
N SER A 114 -2.91 2.63 11.47
CA SER A 114 -3.02 4.08 11.27
C SER A 114 -1.95 4.88 12.01
N LYS A 115 -1.40 4.37 13.12
CA LYS A 115 -0.35 5.04 13.92
C LYS A 115 0.90 5.38 13.11
N HIS A 116 1.21 4.61 12.07
CA HIS A 116 2.41 4.80 11.24
C HIS A 116 2.21 5.75 10.05
N CYS A 117 1.06 6.41 9.93
CA CYS A 117 0.79 7.34 8.84
C CYS A 117 -0.05 8.55 9.28
N LYS A 118 -0.11 9.58 8.44
CA LYS A 118 -0.99 10.74 8.66
C LYS A 118 -2.43 10.34 8.40
N ALA A 119 -3.05 9.72 9.40
CA ALA A 119 -4.41 9.17 9.32
C ALA A 119 -5.40 9.82 10.29
N TYR A 120 -5.03 10.86 11.05
CA TYR A 120 -5.88 11.49 12.08
C TYR A 120 -7.31 11.75 11.59
N ASN A 121 -7.49 12.56 10.54
CA ASN A 121 -8.80 12.87 9.98
C ASN A 121 -9.55 11.62 9.47
N THR A 122 -8.82 10.62 8.96
CA THR A 122 -9.43 9.38 8.45
C THR A 122 -9.95 8.52 9.59
N VAL A 123 -9.17 8.39 10.66
CA VAL A 123 -9.55 7.65 11.88
C VAL A 123 -10.74 8.35 12.53
N GLU A 124 -10.67 9.66 12.73
CA GLU A 124 -11.75 10.45 13.32
C GLU A 124 -13.06 10.30 12.53
N PHE A 125 -13.00 10.40 11.20
CA PHE A 125 -14.17 10.19 10.33
C PHE A 125 -14.77 8.80 10.50
N ILE A 126 -13.95 7.73 10.52
CA ILE A 126 -14.44 6.37 10.69
C ILE A 126 -15.06 6.18 12.07
N LEU A 127 -14.46 6.73 13.13
CA LEU A 127 -14.99 6.60 14.49
C LEU A 127 -16.35 7.28 14.63
N LYS A 128 -16.50 8.52 14.12
CA LYS A 128 -17.78 9.23 14.10
C LYS A 128 -18.85 8.44 13.35
N ASP A 129 -18.49 7.91 12.20
CA ASP A 129 -19.36 7.11 11.33
C ASP A 129 -19.74 5.71 11.86
N LEU A 130 -19.19 5.31 13.02
CA LEU A 130 -19.59 4.10 13.75
C LEU A 130 -20.55 4.41 14.92
N ILE A 131 -20.60 5.66 15.38
CA ILE A 131 -21.46 6.09 16.50
C ILE A 131 -22.89 6.39 16.00
N PHE A 132 -23.03 6.82 14.76
CA PHE A 132 -24.31 6.96 14.03
C PHE A 132 -24.63 5.69 13.22
#